data_AF-A0A7X7PKR2-F1
#
_entry.id   AF-A0A7X7PKR2-F1
#
_cell.length_a   1.000
_cell.length_b   1.000
_cell.length_c   1.000
_cell.angle_alpha   90.00
_cell.angle_beta   90.00
_cell.angle_gamma   90.00
#
_symmetry.space_group_name_H-M   'P 1'
#
loop_
_entity.id
_entity.type
_entity.pdbx_description
1 polymer ?
#
loop_
_entity_poly.entity_id
_entity_poly.type
_entity_poly.pdbx_seq_one_letter_code
_entity_poly.pdbx_strand_id
1 'polypeptide(L)'
;MKRRPDPGELSPLFRFDLEAAHAAGVSPLVAGVDEAGRGALAGPLVAAAVAFDYACWTAEDYAALAGLDDSKRLRAVERVQLLGEIIPRAAQVTVVSCAAASIDERGLHRCNLQALGEALVALRPSPVVVHVDGFALRECPLAHRPVVRGDARSAAVAAAS
;
A
#
# COMPACT_ATOMS: atom_id res chain seq x y z
N MET A 1 -0.21 -22.25 -20.57
CA MET A 1 -0.04 -20.80 -20.78
C MET A 1 -1.05 -20.10 -19.87
N LYS A 2 -0.61 -19.47 -18.77
CA LYS A 2 -1.55 -18.84 -17.81
C LYS A 2 -2.04 -17.52 -18.43
N ARG A 3 -3.35 -17.38 -18.64
CA ARG A 3 -3.99 -16.22 -19.29
C ARG A 3 -4.00 -15.06 -18.29
N ARG A 4 -3.49 -13.89 -18.70
CA ARG A 4 -3.68 -12.64 -17.94
C ARG A 4 -5.18 -12.27 -18.00
N PRO A 5 -5.78 -11.79 -16.90
CA PRO A 5 -7.18 -11.38 -16.91
C PRO A 5 -7.40 -10.23 -17.89
N ASP A 6 -8.60 -10.16 -18.45
CA ASP A 6 -9.01 -9.01 -19.27
C ASP A 6 -9.05 -7.77 -18.36
N PRO A 7 -8.45 -6.62 -18.74
CA PRO A 7 -8.53 -5.39 -17.95
C PRO A 7 -9.96 -5.02 -17.52
N GLY A 8 -11.00 -5.38 -18.29
CA GLY A 8 -12.40 -5.13 -17.95
C GLY A 8 -12.93 -5.93 -16.75
N GLU A 9 -12.27 -7.03 -16.37
CA GLU A 9 -12.65 -7.91 -15.25
C GLU A 9 -11.95 -7.51 -13.93
N LEU A 10 -10.95 -6.65 -14.01
CA LEU A 10 -10.19 -6.20 -12.84
C LEU A 10 -10.93 -5.13 -12.05
N SER A 11 -10.83 -5.21 -10.72
CA SER A 11 -11.36 -4.16 -9.85
C SER A 11 -10.74 -2.79 -10.21
N PRO A 12 -11.44 -1.68 -9.94
CA PRO A 12 -10.90 -0.34 -10.18
C PRO A 12 -9.54 -0.11 -9.50
N LEU A 13 -9.31 -0.74 -8.34
CA LEU A 13 -8.06 -0.64 -7.58
C LEU A 13 -6.85 -1.16 -8.37
N PHE A 14 -6.96 -2.38 -8.92
CA PHE A 14 -5.88 -2.98 -9.70
C PHE A 14 -5.65 -2.25 -11.02
N ARG A 15 -6.73 -1.77 -11.66
CA ARG A 15 -6.60 -0.99 -12.90
C ARG A 15 -5.81 0.29 -12.67
N PHE A 16 -6.08 1.02 -11.59
CA PHE A 16 -5.35 2.24 -11.25
C PHE A 16 -3.84 2.00 -11.12
N ASP A 17 -3.44 0.93 -10.43
CA ASP A 17 -2.04 0.56 -10.25
C ASP A 17 -1.37 0.14 -11.57
N LEU A 18 -2.06 -0.68 -12.37
CA LEU A 18 -1.56 -1.14 -13.67
C LEU A 18 -1.45 0.00 -14.69
N GLU A 19 -2.40 0.94 -14.72
CA GLU A 19 -2.34 2.14 -15.56
C GLU A 19 -1.14 3.01 -15.18
N ALA A 20 -0.89 3.19 -13.88
CA ALA A 20 0.28 3.93 -13.39
C ALA A 20 1.60 3.23 -13.76
N ALA A 21 1.67 1.90 -13.63
CA ALA A 21 2.80 1.10 -14.07
C ALA A 21 3.05 1.20 -15.58
N HIS A 22 1.99 1.10 -16.39
CA HIS A 22 2.10 1.23 -17.84
C HIS A 22 2.63 2.61 -18.23
N ALA A 23 2.12 3.68 -17.62
CA ALA A 23 2.56 5.04 -17.87
C ALA A 23 4.04 5.27 -17.50
N ALA A 24 4.57 4.54 -16.52
CA ALA A 24 5.98 4.57 -16.16
C ALA A 24 6.90 3.82 -17.15
N GLY A 25 6.34 3.00 -18.05
CA GLY A 25 7.06 2.36 -19.15
C GLY A 25 8.04 1.26 -18.73
N VAL A 26 7.95 0.74 -17.51
CA VAL A 26 8.86 -0.29 -16.96
C VAL A 26 8.09 -1.41 -16.24
N SER A 27 8.79 -2.34 -15.56
CA SER A 27 8.19 -3.45 -14.79
C SER A 27 7.09 -2.96 -13.83
N PRO A 28 5.92 -3.62 -13.74
CA PRO A 28 4.79 -3.20 -12.93
C PRO A 28 4.98 -3.52 -11.44
N LEU A 29 6.11 -3.09 -10.88
CA LEU A 29 6.39 -3.12 -9.45
C LEU A 29 5.80 -1.85 -8.81
N VAL A 30 4.60 -1.99 -8.25
CA VAL A 30 3.84 -0.90 -7.64
C VAL A 30 3.83 -1.05 -6.14
N ALA A 31 4.15 0.01 -5.42
CA ALA A 31 4.07 0.07 -3.97
C ALA A 31 3.01 1.07 -3.51
N GLY A 32 2.31 0.71 -2.45
CA GLY A 32 1.40 1.56 -1.70
C GLY A 32 1.86 1.69 -0.26
N VAL A 33 1.56 2.82 0.38
CA VAL A 33 1.81 3.05 1.80
C VAL A 33 0.63 3.76 2.44
N ASP A 34 0.28 3.34 3.65
CA ASP A 34 -0.80 3.91 4.48
C ASP A 34 -0.45 3.83 5.98
N GLU A 35 -1.21 4.54 6.81
CA GLU A 35 -1.08 4.55 8.27
C GLU A 35 -2.34 4.09 9.03
N ALA A 36 -2.11 3.56 10.23
CA ALA A 36 -3.14 3.27 11.22
C ALA A 36 -2.77 3.84 12.59
N GLY A 37 -3.77 4.31 13.34
CA GLY A 37 -3.58 4.83 14.71
C GLY A 37 -3.46 6.35 14.82
N ARG A 38 -3.53 7.09 13.71
CA ARG A 38 -3.41 8.57 13.70
C ARG A 38 -4.43 9.30 14.60
N GLY A 39 -5.63 8.73 14.75
CA GLY A 39 -6.70 9.29 15.60
C GLY A 39 -6.85 8.61 16.97
N ALA A 40 -5.97 7.67 17.32
CA ALA A 40 -6.09 6.92 18.57
C ALA A 40 -5.60 7.74 19.77
N LEU A 41 -6.24 7.56 20.93
CA LEU A 41 -5.83 8.19 22.19
C LEU A 41 -4.66 7.48 22.88
N ALA A 42 -4.41 6.22 22.52
CA ALA A 42 -3.36 5.39 23.10
C ALA A 42 -2.84 4.40 22.06
N GLY A 43 -1.61 3.94 22.27
CA GLY A 43 -0.93 3.03 21.35
C GLY A 43 -0.04 3.76 20.34
N PRO A 44 0.69 3.01 19.51
CA PRO A 44 1.55 3.58 18.50
C PRO A 44 0.77 4.05 17.27
N LEU A 45 1.42 4.90 16.48
CA LEU A 45 1.12 5.07 15.07
C LEU A 45 1.87 4.00 14.27
N VAL A 46 1.20 3.30 13.37
CA VAL A 46 1.82 2.27 12.53
C VAL A 46 1.67 2.68 11.08
N ALA A 47 2.75 2.57 10.30
CA ALA A 47 2.74 2.73 8.86
C ALA A 47 3.17 1.41 8.21
N ALA A 48 2.52 1.02 7.12
CA ALA A 48 2.91 -0.14 6.34
C ALA A 48 3.09 0.24 4.87
N ALA A 49 4.04 -0.42 4.21
CA ALA A 49 4.25 -0.32 2.78
C ALA A 49 4.18 -1.72 2.16
N VAL A 50 3.38 -1.87 1.11
CA VAL A 50 3.19 -3.13 0.39
C VAL A 50 3.57 -2.93 -1.07
N ALA A 51 4.43 -3.79 -1.60
CA ALA A 51 4.81 -3.82 -3.00
C ALA A 51 4.26 -5.05 -3.72
N PHE A 52 3.60 -4.85 -4.85
CA PHE A 52 3.13 -5.89 -5.74
C PHE A 52 3.91 -5.89 -7.05
N ASP A 53 4.41 -7.06 -7.45
CA ASP A 53 4.98 -7.28 -8.79
C ASP A 53 3.93 -7.95 -9.68
N TYR A 54 3.14 -7.12 -10.37
CA TYR A 54 2.07 -7.61 -11.23
C TYR A 54 2.57 -8.36 -12.47
N ALA A 55 3.86 -8.32 -12.80
CA ALA A 55 4.40 -9.10 -13.92
C ALA A 55 4.36 -10.60 -13.61
N CYS A 56 4.47 -10.94 -12.33
CA CYS A 56 4.45 -12.31 -11.82
C CYS A 56 3.03 -12.81 -11.51
N TRP A 57 2.03 -11.94 -11.53
CA TRP A 57 0.65 -12.28 -11.16
C TRP A 57 -0.10 -13.02 -12.26
N THR A 58 -0.97 -13.92 -11.81
CA THR A 58 -1.90 -14.70 -12.61
C THR A 58 -3.33 -14.27 -12.32
N ALA A 59 -4.31 -14.72 -13.12
CA ALA A 59 -5.72 -14.44 -12.86
C ALA A 59 -6.18 -14.92 -11.46
N GLU A 60 -5.59 -16.01 -10.95
CA GLU A 60 -5.86 -16.53 -9.61
C GLU A 60 -5.40 -15.56 -8.51
N ASP A 61 -4.29 -14.84 -8.74
CA ASP A 61 -3.78 -13.85 -7.78
C ASP A 61 -4.70 -12.64 -7.67
N TYR A 62 -5.19 -12.13 -8.80
CA TYR A 62 -6.18 -11.06 -8.80
C TYR A 62 -7.51 -11.52 -8.17
N ALA A 63 -7.95 -12.75 -8.45
CA ALA A 63 -9.19 -13.29 -7.90
C ALA A 63 -9.12 -13.47 -6.38
N ALA A 64 -7.97 -13.90 -5.84
CA ALA A 64 -7.77 -14.05 -4.41
C ALA A 64 -7.86 -12.72 -3.63
N LEU A 65 -7.54 -11.61 -4.29
CA LEU A 65 -7.66 -10.27 -3.73
C LEU A 65 -8.86 -9.49 -4.30
N ALA A 66 -9.86 -10.18 -4.85
CA ALA A 66 -11.06 -9.54 -5.40
C ALA A 66 -11.89 -8.81 -4.32
N GLY A 67 -11.78 -9.24 -3.06
CA GLY A 67 -12.43 -8.60 -1.90
C GLY A 67 -11.65 -7.41 -1.32
N LEU A 68 -10.51 -7.03 -1.90
CA LEU A 68 -9.73 -5.89 -1.44
C LEU A 68 -10.52 -4.58 -1.65
N ASP A 69 -10.68 -3.80 -0.59
CA ASP A 69 -11.39 -2.51 -0.54
C ASP A 69 -10.79 -1.70 0.64
N ASP A 70 -11.28 -0.48 0.86
CA ASP A 70 -10.96 0.33 2.04
C ASP A 70 -11.18 -0.49 3.32
N SER A 71 -10.11 -0.64 4.13
CA SER A 71 -10.06 -1.48 5.33
C SER A 71 -11.15 -1.13 6.36
N LYS A 72 -11.65 0.11 6.34
CA LYS A 72 -12.73 0.62 7.20
C LYS A 72 -14.10 0.08 6.80
N ARG A 73 -14.25 -0.38 5.55
CA ARG A 73 -15.47 -1.00 5.01
C ARG A 73 -15.51 -2.50 5.24
N LEU A 74 -14.40 -3.09 5.66
CA LEU A 74 -14.25 -4.52 5.90
C LEU A 74 -14.42 -4.86 7.38
N ARG A 75 -15.00 -6.04 7.65
CA ARG A 75 -15.08 -6.60 9.00
C ARG A 75 -13.71 -7.13 9.42
N ALA A 76 -13.48 -7.22 10.73
CA ALA A 76 -12.20 -7.71 11.26
C ALA A 76 -11.81 -9.09 10.72
N VAL A 77 -12.77 -10.01 10.58
CA VAL A 77 -12.52 -11.35 10.03
C VAL A 77 -12.09 -11.30 8.56
N GLU A 78 -12.68 -10.40 7.76
CA GLU A 78 -12.36 -10.22 6.35
C GLU A 78 -10.95 -9.64 6.18
N ARG A 79 -10.56 -8.69 7.04
CA ARG A 79 -9.20 -8.15 7.05
C ARG A 79 -8.15 -9.22 7.36
N VAL A 80 -8.41 -10.10 8.33
CA VAL A 80 -7.48 -11.20 8.66
C VAL A 80 -7.36 -12.19 7.49
N GLN A 81 -8.47 -12.49 6.82
CA GLN A 81 -8.47 -13.34 5.62
C GLN A 81 -7.67 -12.68 4.49
N LEU A 82 -7.94 -11.40 4.20
CA LEU A 82 -7.22 -10.65 3.17
C LEU A 82 -5.74 -10.52 3.47
N LEU A 83 -5.34 -10.31 4.73
CA LEU A 83 -3.93 -10.32 5.11
C LEU A 83 -3.26 -11.65 4.74
N GLY A 84 -3.96 -12.78 4.98
CA GLY A 84 -3.51 -14.11 4.57
C GLY A 84 -3.31 -14.27 3.06
N GLU A 85 -4.04 -13.49 2.25
CA GLU A 85 -3.90 -13.47 0.80
C GLU A 85 -2.90 -12.41 0.28
N ILE A 86 -2.73 -11.30 1.01
CA ILE A 86 -1.81 -10.21 0.65
C ILE A 86 -0.36 -10.67 0.82
N ILE A 87 -0.01 -11.25 1.98
CA ILE A 87 1.37 -11.60 2.32
C ILE A 87 2.03 -12.52 1.27
N PRO A 88 1.38 -13.60 0.78
CA PRO A 88 1.97 -14.47 -0.24
C PRO A 88 2.14 -13.82 -1.62
N ARG A 89 1.41 -12.74 -1.91
CA ARG A 89 1.36 -12.07 -3.23
C ARG A 89 2.15 -10.78 -3.27
N ALA A 90 2.45 -10.21 -2.10
CA ALA A 90 3.35 -9.10 -1.94
C ALA A 90 4.77 -9.54 -2.32
N ALA A 91 5.40 -8.81 -3.23
CA ALA A 91 6.84 -8.92 -3.47
C ALA A 91 7.62 -8.54 -2.20
N GLN A 92 7.10 -7.56 -1.45
CA GLN A 92 7.64 -7.17 -0.16
C GLN A 92 6.59 -6.43 0.68
N VAL A 93 6.70 -6.56 1.99
CA VAL A 93 5.95 -5.78 2.98
C VAL A 93 6.93 -5.21 3.99
N THR A 94 6.77 -3.93 4.33
CA THR A 94 7.45 -3.31 5.47
C THR A 94 6.42 -2.73 6.43
N VAL A 95 6.70 -2.81 7.73
CA VAL A 95 5.92 -2.16 8.77
C VAL A 95 6.85 -1.34 9.66
N VAL A 96 6.47 -0.10 9.94
CA VAL A 96 7.17 0.82 10.83
C VAL A 96 6.20 1.27 11.92
N SER A 97 6.67 1.28 13.16
CA SER A 97 5.87 1.70 14.32
C SER A 97 6.52 2.90 15.00
N CYS A 98 5.73 3.95 15.23
CA CYS A 98 6.12 5.12 15.99
C CYS A 98 5.43 5.09 17.35
N ALA A 99 6.24 4.97 18.41
CA ALA A 99 5.75 4.94 19.79
C ALA A 99 5.09 6.27 20.20
N ALA A 100 4.13 6.20 21.12
CA ALA A 100 3.45 7.37 21.67
C ALA A 100 4.42 8.42 22.24
N ALA A 101 5.48 8.00 22.94
CA ALA A 101 6.50 8.92 23.45
C ALA A 101 7.18 9.75 22.34
N SER A 102 7.45 9.14 21.18
CA SER A 102 7.99 9.85 20.02
C SER A 102 6.98 10.83 19.41
N ILE A 103 5.68 10.48 19.44
CA ILE A 103 4.59 11.35 18.99
C ILE A 103 4.44 12.56 19.91
N ASP A 104 4.51 12.36 21.22
CA ASP A 104 4.45 13.43 22.22
C ASP A 104 5.63 14.39 22.10
N GLU A 105 6.83 13.87 21.81
CA GLU A 105 8.05 14.67 21.66
C GLU A 105 8.09 15.46 20.34
N ARG A 106 7.75 14.83 19.21
CA ARG A 106 8.02 15.36 17.85
C ARG A 106 6.77 15.84 17.12
N GLY A 107 5.59 15.46 17.61
CA GLY A 107 4.29 15.76 17.03
C GLY A 107 3.81 14.71 16.02
N LEU A 108 2.51 14.41 16.09
CA LEU A 108 1.84 13.36 15.31
C LEU A 108 2.09 13.45 13.80
N HIS A 109 1.94 14.64 13.20
CA HIS A 109 2.07 14.77 11.76
C HIS A 109 3.50 14.46 11.26
N ARG A 110 4.53 14.89 12.01
CA ARG A 110 5.94 14.61 11.66
C ARG A 110 6.25 13.12 11.80
N CYS A 111 5.80 12.50 12.89
CA CYS A 111 5.92 11.07 13.09
C CYS A 111 5.24 10.26 11.98
N ASN A 112 4.08 10.70 11.49
CA ASN A 112 3.39 10.05 10.38
C ASN A 112 4.18 10.09 9.09
N LEU A 113 4.60 11.28 8.66
CA LEU A 113 5.36 11.45 7.42
C LEU A 113 6.68 10.66 7.46
N GLN A 114 7.34 10.63 8.62
CA GLN A 114 8.55 9.84 8.82
C GLN A 114 8.26 8.33 8.73
N ALA A 115 7.24 7.82 9.43
CA ALA A 115 6.92 6.39 9.43
C ALA A 115 6.54 5.89 8.03
N LEU A 116 5.73 6.66 7.28
CA LEU A 116 5.40 6.36 5.87
C LEU A 116 6.65 6.35 4.99
N GLY A 117 7.53 7.36 5.15
CA GLY A 117 8.77 7.45 4.39
C GLY A 117 9.74 6.31 4.69
N GLU A 118 9.91 5.95 5.96
CA GLU A 118 10.74 4.82 6.39
C GLU A 118 10.21 3.49 5.86
N ALA A 119 8.90 3.27 5.93
CA ALA A 119 8.27 2.05 5.40
C ALA A 119 8.53 1.90 3.90
N LEU A 120 8.43 2.99 3.12
CA LEU A 120 8.74 2.98 1.70
C LEU A 120 10.22 2.78 1.40
N VAL A 121 11.11 3.49 2.10
CA VAL A 121 12.57 3.41 1.85
C VAL A 121 13.13 2.02 2.18
N ALA A 122 12.49 1.27 3.06
CA ALA A 122 12.85 -0.11 3.37
C ALA A 122 12.49 -1.10 2.24
N LEU A 123 11.64 -0.71 1.27
CA LEU A 123 11.37 -1.55 0.11
C LEU A 123 12.62 -1.65 -0.79
N ARG A 124 13.08 -2.88 -1.02
CA ARG A 124 14.28 -3.27 -1.77
C ARG A 124 13.98 -4.52 -2.62
N PRO A 125 14.19 -4.48 -3.95
CA PRO A 125 14.62 -3.31 -4.73
C PRO A 125 13.60 -2.16 -4.69
N SER A 126 14.04 -0.94 -4.97
CA SER A 126 13.16 0.22 -4.93
C SER A 126 11.98 0.01 -5.88
N PRO A 127 10.73 0.24 -5.43
CA PRO A 127 9.57 0.19 -6.31
C PRO A 127 9.69 1.22 -7.43
N VAL A 128 9.04 0.91 -8.56
CA VAL A 128 8.98 1.79 -9.72
C VAL A 128 7.92 2.85 -9.51
N VAL A 129 6.72 2.41 -9.14
CA VAL A 129 5.56 3.26 -8.93
C VAL A 129 5.25 3.25 -7.46
N VAL A 130 5.14 4.43 -6.85
CA VAL A 130 4.81 4.56 -5.43
C VAL A 130 3.57 5.42 -5.26
N HIS A 131 2.61 4.90 -4.51
CA HIS A 131 1.38 5.58 -4.12
C HIS A 131 1.37 5.76 -2.61
N VAL A 132 1.09 6.99 -2.17
CA VAL A 132 1.01 7.35 -0.75
C VAL A 132 -0.43 7.78 -0.47
N ASP A 133 -1.08 7.24 0.55
CA ASP A 133 -2.38 7.76 0.95
C ASP A 133 -2.26 9.21 1.47
N GLY A 134 -3.05 10.09 0.90
CA GLY A 134 -3.13 11.48 1.32
C GLY A 134 -1.98 12.37 0.81
N PHE A 135 -0.87 12.42 1.55
CA PHE A 135 0.07 13.56 1.48
C PHE A 135 1.41 13.24 0.81
N ALA A 136 2.04 14.27 0.24
CA ALA A 136 3.40 14.17 -0.28
C ALA A 136 4.41 14.04 0.87
N LEU A 137 5.30 13.06 0.77
CA LEU A 137 6.37 12.80 1.73
C LEU A 137 7.62 13.59 1.32
N ARG A 138 7.70 14.86 1.75
CA ARG A 138 8.75 15.81 1.32
C ARG A 138 10.18 15.30 1.57
N GLU A 139 10.37 14.52 2.62
CA GLU A 139 11.68 13.99 3.03
C GLU A 139 11.96 12.59 2.47
N CYS A 140 10.99 11.98 1.76
CA CYS A 140 11.18 10.68 1.15
C CYS A 140 12.02 10.81 -0.14
N PRO A 141 13.16 10.09 -0.25
CA PRO A 141 14.02 10.16 -1.43
C PRO A 141 13.44 9.41 -2.64
N LEU A 142 12.40 8.59 -2.45
CA LEU A 142 11.76 7.86 -3.52
C LEU A 142 10.76 8.75 -4.25
N ALA A 143 10.77 8.70 -5.59
CA ALA A 143 9.72 9.31 -6.39
C ALA A 143 8.37 8.65 -6.05
N HIS A 144 7.38 9.47 -5.70
CA HIS A 144 6.08 8.98 -5.27
C HIS A 144 4.95 9.93 -5.67
N ARG A 145 3.74 9.38 -5.75
CA ARG A 145 2.53 10.12 -6.06
C ARG A 145 1.59 10.09 -4.85
N PRO A 146 1.25 11.23 -4.24
CA PRO A 146 0.16 11.28 -3.28
C PRO A 146 -1.17 10.99 -3.98
N VAL A 147 -1.99 10.14 -3.38
CA VAL A 147 -3.31 9.76 -3.90
C VAL A 147 -4.36 10.11 -2.86
N VAL A 148 -5.32 10.96 -3.24
CA VAL A 148 -6.45 11.29 -2.36
C VAL A 148 -7.36 10.07 -2.23
N ARG A 149 -7.53 9.56 -1.00
CA ARG A 149 -8.25 8.31 -0.70
C ARG A 149 -7.61 7.14 -1.46
N GLY A 150 -6.32 6.97 -1.24
CA GLY A 150 -5.50 5.94 -1.88
C GLY A 150 -6.01 4.53 -1.57
N ASP A 151 -6.47 4.29 -0.33
CA ASP A 151 -7.13 3.06 0.12
C ASP A 151 -8.32 2.65 -0.76
N ALA A 152 -9.06 3.60 -1.31
CA ALA A 152 -10.20 3.38 -2.21
C ALA A 152 -9.83 3.46 -3.71
N ARG A 153 -8.56 3.66 -4.06
CA ARG A 153 -8.12 3.87 -5.46
C ARG A 153 -7.00 2.96 -5.92
N SER A 154 -6.06 2.61 -5.06
CA SER A 154 -4.89 1.80 -5.37
C SER A 154 -4.98 0.48 -4.60
N ALA A 155 -4.77 -0.64 -5.28
CA ALA A 155 -4.76 -1.93 -4.61
C ALA A 155 -3.54 -2.04 -3.68
N ALA A 156 -2.39 -1.51 -4.08
CA ALA A 156 -1.20 -1.49 -3.24
C ALA A 156 -1.41 -0.66 -1.95
N VAL A 157 -2.12 0.47 -2.02
CA VAL A 157 -2.44 1.28 -0.83
C VAL A 157 -3.51 0.59 0.02
N ALA A 158 -4.57 0.05 -0.59
CA ALA A 158 -5.58 -0.72 0.12
C ALA A 158 -4.99 -1.91 0.88
N ALA A 159 -3.99 -2.58 0.30
CA ALA A 159 -3.29 -3.68 0.94
C ALA A 159 -2.37 -3.25 2.10
N ALA A 160 -1.93 -1.98 2.12
CA ALA A 160 -1.14 -1.41 3.21
C ALA A 160 -2.00 -0.91 4.39
N SER A 161 -3.31 -0.73 4.18
CA SER A 161 -4.29 -0.16 5.13
C SER A 161 -4.84 -1.16 6.15
#